data_AF-A0A4Z1GS48-F1
#
_entry.id   AF-A0A4Z1GS48-F1
#
_cell.length_a   1.000
_cell.length_b   1.000
_cell.length_c   1.000
_cell.angle_alpha   90.00
_cell.angle_beta   90.00
_cell.angle_gamma   90.00
#
_symmetry.space_group_name_H-M   'P 1'
#
loop_
_entity.id
_entity.type
_entity.pdbx_description
1 polymer ?
#
loop_
_entity_poly.entity_id
_entity_poly.type
_entity_poly.pdbx_seq_one_letter_code
_entity_poly.pdbx_strand_id
1 'polypeptide(L)'
;MEAIKTLAKEIQNSAATADEAGRKELLDPLRDLQYSIEKPEDTIQRVIHLHLVIAITRTAVDLKLLNILGDSDGPQRLQDLAVRTGADPALLGRILRMLSSLGMTKETGDDQFASSPTSKNLSIAEIQAGLYHKYENLLQSISPIFSDIIRRCSYDVLGPAYQVLPDFLASTKYQTPTETHKAAFQKA
;
A
#
# COMPACT_ATOMS: atom_id res chain seq x y z
N MET A 1 12.80 -13.46 -22.82
CA MET A 1 12.33 -12.20 -22.18
C MET A 1 11.56 -11.30 -23.14
N GLU A 2 11.92 -11.19 -24.42
CA GLU A 2 11.12 -10.38 -25.38
C GLU A 2 9.65 -10.82 -25.49
N ALA A 3 9.36 -12.12 -25.48
CA ALA A 3 7.97 -12.62 -25.47
C ALA A 3 7.13 -12.08 -24.30
N ILE A 4 7.72 -11.98 -23.10
CA ILE A 4 7.03 -11.42 -21.92
C ILE A 4 6.77 -9.92 -22.10
N LYS A 5 7.71 -9.18 -22.70
CA LYS A 5 7.49 -7.76 -23.02
C LYS A 5 6.35 -7.56 -24.02
N THR A 6 6.25 -8.44 -25.02
CA THR A 6 5.14 -8.45 -25.99
C THR A 6 3.81 -8.71 -25.30
N LEU A 7 3.71 -9.77 -24.49
CA LEU A 7 2.49 -10.09 -23.73
C LEU A 7 2.09 -8.94 -22.79
N ALA A 8 3.04 -8.35 -22.08
CA ALA A 8 2.77 -7.19 -21.22
C ALA A 8 2.20 -6.01 -22.00
N LYS A 9 2.71 -5.75 -23.21
CA LYS A 9 2.20 -4.69 -24.09
C LYS A 9 0.80 -5.00 -24.59
N GLU A 10 0.50 -6.25 -24.93
CA GLU A 10 -0.85 -6.68 -25.34
C GLU A 10 -1.86 -6.48 -24.21
N ILE A 11 -1.52 -6.90 -22.98
CA ILE A 11 -2.35 -6.68 -21.78
C ILE A 11 -2.60 -5.18 -21.54
N GLN A 12 -1.55 -4.35 -21.66
CA GLN A 12 -1.67 -2.89 -21.52
C GLN A 12 -2.61 -2.29 -22.57
N ASN A 13 -2.52 -2.75 -23.83
CA ASN A 13 -3.41 -2.28 -24.89
C ASN A 13 -4.87 -2.69 -24.62
N SER A 14 -5.11 -3.94 -24.21
CA SER A 14 -6.43 -4.41 -23.83
C SER A 14 -7.01 -3.59 -22.67
N ALA A 15 -6.21 -3.30 -21.64
CA ALA A 15 -6.62 -2.48 -20.51
C ALA A 15 -6.92 -1.03 -20.90
N ALA A 16 -6.21 -0.46 -21.89
CA ALA A 16 -6.42 0.91 -22.35
C ALA A 16 -7.74 1.09 -23.14
N THR A 17 -8.26 0.03 -23.73
CA THR A 17 -9.53 0.04 -24.49
C THR A 17 -10.73 -0.48 -23.70
N ALA A 18 -10.49 -1.08 -22.53
CA ALA A 18 -11.54 -1.65 -21.68
C ALA A 18 -12.28 -0.56 -20.88
N ASP A 19 -13.55 -0.79 -20.58
CA ASP A 19 -14.26 -0.04 -19.56
C ASP A 19 -13.84 -0.49 -18.14
N GLU A 20 -14.41 0.11 -17.11
CA GLU A 20 -14.03 -0.20 -15.73
C GLU A 20 -14.33 -1.67 -15.33
N ALA A 21 -15.39 -2.26 -15.89
CA ALA A 21 -15.73 -3.65 -15.64
C ALA A 21 -14.69 -4.59 -16.28
N GLY A 22 -14.39 -4.38 -17.57
CA GLY A 22 -13.38 -5.15 -18.27
C GLY A 22 -11.98 -4.98 -17.67
N ARG A 23 -11.62 -3.77 -17.22
CA ARG A 23 -10.35 -3.52 -16.53
C ARG A 23 -10.24 -4.33 -15.23
N LYS A 24 -11.33 -4.48 -14.47
CA LYS A 24 -11.36 -5.32 -13.25
C LYS A 24 -11.30 -6.80 -13.57
N GLU A 25 -12.04 -7.23 -14.60
CA GLU A 25 -12.02 -8.61 -15.08
C GLU A 25 -10.61 -9.05 -15.51
N LEU A 26 -9.80 -8.14 -16.07
CA LEU A 26 -8.40 -8.40 -16.41
C LEU A 26 -7.49 -8.64 -15.18
N LEU A 27 -7.82 -8.11 -14.00
CA LEU A 27 -6.92 -8.19 -12.84
C LEU A 27 -6.87 -9.60 -12.22
N ASP A 28 -7.99 -10.30 -12.19
CA ASP A 28 -8.08 -11.65 -11.62
C ASP A 28 -7.17 -12.66 -12.33
N PRO A 29 -7.22 -12.84 -13.67
CA PRO A 29 -6.34 -13.79 -14.36
C PRO A 29 -4.87 -13.38 -14.30
N LEU A 30 -4.53 -12.09 -14.19
CA LEU A 30 -3.14 -11.64 -14.00
C LEU A 30 -2.59 -12.03 -12.64
N ARG A 31 -3.40 -11.88 -11.58
CA ARG A 31 -3.06 -12.36 -10.23
C ARG A 31 -2.91 -13.88 -10.22
N ASP A 32 -3.84 -14.60 -10.83
CA ASP A 32 -3.83 -16.05 -10.85
C ASP A 32 -2.63 -16.59 -11.65
N LEU A 33 -2.26 -15.93 -12.76
CA LEU A 33 -1.04 -16.20 -13.50
C LEU A 33 0.20 -15.98 -12.63
N GLN A 34 0.29 -14.87 -11.89
CA GLN A 34 1.38 -14.63 -10.94
C GLN A 34 1.50 -15.79 -9.94
N TYR A 35 0.38 -16.21 -9.34
CA TYR A 35 0.40 -17.31 -8.36
C TYR A 35 0.78 -18.65 -8.98
N SER A 36 0.38 -18.91 -10.22
CA SER A 36 0.67 -20.19 -10.92
C SER A 36 2.16 -20.42 -11.20
N ILE A 37 2.98 -19.37 -11.23
CA ILE A 37 4.41 -19.43 -11.53
C ILE A 37 5.29 -19.25 -10.29
N GLU A 38 4.70 -18.95 -9.13
CA GLU A 38 5.41 -18.83 -7.86
C GLU A 38 5.95 -20.21 -7.43
N LYS A 39 7.17 -20.23 -6.90
CA LYS A 39 7.66 -21.37 -6.12
C LYS A 39 7.20 -21.25 -4.66
N PRO A 40 7.31 -22.32 -3.85
CA PRO A 40 6.94 -22.27 -2.43
C PRO A 40 7.64 -21.14 -1.67
N GLU A 41 8.92 -20.87 -1.96
CA GLU A 41 9.70 -19.77 -1.38
C GLU A 41 9.14 -18.39 -1.76
N ASP A 42 8.75 -18.19 -3.02
CA ASP A 42 8.16 -16.94 -3.50
C ASP A 42 6.79 -16.71 -2.83
N THR A 43 6.00 -17.78 -2.73
CA THR A 43 4.68 -17.77 -2.08
C THR A 43 4.79 -17.35 -0.62
N ILE A 44 5.68 -17.99 0.16
CA ILE A 44 5.79 -17.66 1.58
C ILE A 44 6.33 -16.24 1.77
N GLN A 45 7.29 -15.79 0.95
CA GLN A 45 7.80 -14.43 1.01
C GLN A 45 6.71 -13.39 0.74
N ARG A 46 5.85 -13.62 -0.25
CA ARG A 46 4.69 -12.75 -0.54
C ARG A 46 3.73 -12.68 0.65
N VAL A 47 3.44 -13.80 1.30
CA VAL A 47 2.46 -13.88 2.41
C VAL A 47 2.99 -13.26 3.70
N ILE A 48 4.21 -13.62 4.13
CA ILE A 48 4.74 -13.16 5.43
C ILE A 48 5.06 -11.67 5.44
N HIS A 49 5.32 -11.06 4.29
CA HIS A 49 5.68 -9.64 4.19
C HIS A 49 4.49 -8.70 4.02
N LEU A 50 3.23 -9.19 3.98
CA LEU A 50 2.07 -8.30 3.83
C LEU A 50 2.01 -7.20 4.90
N HIS A 51 2.35 -7.52 6.15
CA HIS A 51 2.43 -6.53 7.24
C HIS A 51 3.53 -5.48 7.01
N LEU A 52 4.69 -5.92 6.49
CA LEU A 52 5.79 -5.04 6.15
C LEU A 52 5.40 -4.09 5.01
N VAL A 53 4.69 -4.59 3.99
CA VAL A 53 4.19 -3.79 2.87
C VAL A 53 3.30 -2.66 3.38
N ILE A 54 2.33 -2.95 4.26
CA ILE A 54 1.45 -1.92 4.81
C ILE A 54 2.24 -0.90 5.65
N ALA A 55 3.17 -1.36 6.49
CA ALA A 55 3.97 -0.48 7.34
C ALA A 55 4.87 0.47 6.53
N ILE A 56 5.52 -0.03 5.47
CA ILE A 56 6.39 0.80 4.63
C ILE A 56 5.58 1.77 3.77
N THR A 57 4.40 1.37 3.27
CA THR A 57 3.50 2.28 2.57
C THR A 57 3.05 3.41 3.49
N ARG A 58 2.63 3.09 4.72
CA ARG A 58 2.24 4.09 5.72
C ARG A 58 3.39 5.06 6.01
N THR A 59 4.61 4.55 6.19
CA THR A 59 5.82 5.37 6.37
C THR A 59 6.03 6.31 5.18
N ALA A 60 5.86 5.83 3.95
CA ALA A 60 6.02 6.64 2.75
C ALA A 60 4.98 7.78 2.66
N VAL A 61 3.75 7.53 3.10
CA VAL A 61 2.70 8.55 3.16
C VAL A 61 2.96 9.57 4.27
N ASP A 62 3.39 9.12 5.46
CA ASP A 62 3.76 10.01 6.56
C ASP A 62 4.94 10.93 6.17
N LEU A 63 5.91 10.43 5.39
CA LEU A 63 7.00 11.22 4.81
C LEU A 63 6.60 12.03 3.57
N LYS A 64 5.35 11.92 3.09
CA LYS A 64 4.85 12.51 1.84
C LYS A 64 5.67 12.15 0.60
N LEU A 65 6.41 11.05 0.62
CA LEU A 65 7.32 10.64 -0.45
C LEU A 65 6.58 10.42 -1.77
N LEU A 66 5.41 9.80 -1.71
CA LEU A 66 4.63 9.47 -2.89
C LEU A 66 4.09 10.74 -3.58
N ASN A 67 3.68 11.74 -2.80
CA ASN A 67 3.28 13.06 -3.31
C ASN A 67 4.48 13.80 -3.91
N ILE A 68 5.59 13.86 -3.15
CA ILE A 68 6.85 14.48 -3.59
C ILE A 68 7.29 13.95 -4.97
N LEU A 69 7.29 12.62 -5.16
CA LEU A 69 7.66 11.98 -6.41
C LEU A 69 6.59 12.15 -7.51
N GLY A 70 5.32 12.18 -7.12
CA GLY A 70 4.18 12.38 -8.04
C GLY A 70 4.15 13.78 -8.66
N ASP A 71 4.54 14.80 -7.89
CA ASP A 71 4.58 16.21 -8.31
C ASP A 71 5.87 16.57 -9.08
N SER A 72 6.80 15.62 -9.22
CA SER A 72 8.09 15.86 -9.88
C SER A 72 8.05 15.41 -11.34
N ASP A 73 8.61 16.23 -12.25
CA ASP A 73 8.67 15.95 -13.69
C ASP A 73 9.75 14.91 -14.09
N GLY A 74 10.37 14.21 -13.12
CA GLY A 74 11.40 13.22 -13.38
C GLY A 74 12.03 12.63 -12.12
N PRO A 75 13.06 11.78 -12.28
CA PRO A 75 13.79 11.19 -11.17
C PRO A 75 14.31 12.22 -10.17
N GLN A 76 14.20 11.90 -8.89
CA GLN A 76 14.67 12.70 -7.75
C GLN A 76 15.86 12.01 -7.10
N ARG A 77 16.88 12.77 -6.72
CA ARG A 77 18.04 12.22 -6.00
C ARG A 77 17.70 11.97 -4.54
N LEU A 78 18.29 10.93 -3.95
CA LEU A 78 18.12 10.58 -2.55
C LEU A 78 18.39 11.76 -1.62
N GLN A 79 19.45 12.53 -1.88
CA GLN A 79 19.83 13.68 -1.05
C GLN A 79 18.77 14.79 -1.08
N ASP A 80 18.17 15.06 -2.24
CA ASP A 80 17.12 16.07 -2.36
C ASP A 80 15.84 15.62 -1.65
N LEU A 81 15.50 14.33 -1.74
CA LEU A 81 14.41 13.72 -1.00
C LEU A 81 14.65 13.77 0.51
N ALA A 82 15.89 13.54 0.96
CA ALA A 82 16.26 13.62 2.38
C ALA A 82 16.08 15.05 2.91
N VAL A 83 16.54 16.06 2.16
CA VAL A 83 16.33 17.48 2.50
C VAL A 83 14.83 17.81 2.59
N ARG A 84 14.03 17.39 1.61
CA ARG A 84 12.58 17.70 1.57
C ARG A 84 11.78 17.01 2.68
N THR A 85 12.21 15.83 3.10
CA THR A 85 11.51 15.03 4.13
C THR A 85 12.06 15.25 5.53
N GLY A 86 13.28 15.74 5.66
CA GLY A 86 14.03 15.81 6.93
C GLY A 86 14.50 14.44 7.43
N ALA A 87 14.38 13.38 6.63
CA ALA A 87 14.79 12.03 7.00
C ALA A 87 16.30 11.84 6.85
N ASP A 88 16.88 10.96 7.67
CA ASP A 88 18.26 10.51 7.50
C ASP A 88 18.45 9.87 6.11
N PRO A 89 19.45 10.29 5.30
CA PRO A 89 19.63 9.78 3.94
C PRO A 89 19.83 8.26 3.87
N ALA A 90 20.55 7.66 4.83
CA ALA A 90 20.82 6.23 4.80
C ALA A 90 19.54 5.42 5.08
N LEU A 91 18.74 5.85 6.05
CA LEU A 91 17.43 5.26 6.31
C LEU A 91 16.47 5.48 5.12
N LEU A 92 16.41 6.70 4.59
CA LEU A 92 15.53 7.03 3.48
C LEU A 92 15.85 6.21 2.23
N GLY A 93 17.14 5.99 1.94
CA GLY A 93 17.56 5.12 0.85
C GLY A 93 17.07 3.69 1.01
N ARG A 94 17.09 3.14 2.24
CA ARG A 94 16.53 1.80 2.52
C ARG A 94 15.02 1.76 2.29
N ILE A 95 14.30 2.79 2.70
CA ILE A 95 12.85 2.92 2.49
C ILE A 95 12.52 2.97 0.98
N LEU A 96 13.20 3.83 0.22
CA LEU A 96 12.97 4.02 -1.20
C LEU A 96 13.32 2.80 -2.05
N ARG A 97 14.37 2.05 -1.69
CA ARG A 97 14.70 0.78 -2.33
C ARG A 97 13.65 -0.29 -2.06
N MET A 98 13.14 -0.37 -0.82
CA MET A 98 12.02 -1.27 -0.49
C MET A 98 10.74 -0.90 -1.25
N LEU A 99 10.39 0.39 -1.31
CA LEU A 99 9.24 0.87 -2.10
C LEU A 99 9.42 0.54 -3.59
N SER A 100 10.63 0.66 -4.12
CA SER A 100 10.95 0.33 -5.50
C SER A 100 10.83 -1.18 -5.78
N SER A 101 11.31 -2.04 -4.87
CA SER A 101 11.14 -3.50 -5.00
C SER A 101 9.68 -3.95 -4.94
N LEU A 102 8.82 -3.17 -4.29
CA LEU A 102 7.37 -3.40 -4.21
C LEU A 102 6.60 -2.74 -5.37
N GLY A 103 7.30 -2.11 -6.32
CA GLY A 103 6.68 -1.40 -7.46
C GLY A 103 5.95 -0.10 -7.07
N MET A 104 6.08 0.36 -5.84
CA MET A 104 5.45 1.59 -5.35
C MET A 104 6.18 2.83 -5.88
N THR A 105 7.50 2.74 -6.06
CA THR A 105 8.34 3.75 -6.72
C THR A 105 9.18 3.08 -7.80
N LYS A 106 9.98 3.86 -8.55
CA LYS A 106 10.96 3.33 -9.49
C LYS A 106 12.36 3.78 -9.10
N GLU A 107 13.31 2.86 -8.99
CA GLU A 107 14.74 3.19 -8.91
C GLU A 107 15.28 3.29 -10.34
N THR A 108 15.65 4.50 -10.76
CA THR A 108 16.03 4.80 -12.16
C THR A 108 17.55 4.89 -12.35
N GLY A 109 18.30 4.77 -11.26
CA GLY A 109 19.76 4.80 -11.20
C GLY A 109 20.23 4.87 -9.76
N ASP A 110 21.54 4.90 -9.55
CA ASP A 110 22.14 4.98 -8.22
C ASP A 110 21.58 6.18 -7.45
N ASP A 111 20.91 5.89 -6.33
CA ASP A 111 20.27 6.85 -5.45
C ASP A 111 19.32 7.84 -6.18
N GLN A 112 18.62 7.34 -7.21
CA GLN A 112 17.65 8.11 -7.99
C GLN A 112 16.31 7.38 -8.08
N PHE A 113 15.24 8.08 -7.70
CA PHE A 113 13.90 7.52 -7.56
C PHE A 113 12.85 8.35 -8.29
N ALA A 114 11.91 7.70 -8.95
CA ALA A 114 10.83 8.34 -9.69
C ALA A 114 9.46 7.78 -9.31
N SER A 115 8.39 8.49 -9.70
CA SER A 115 7.03 8.00 -9.55
C SER A 115 6.75 6.77 -10.42
N SER A 116 5.91 5.89 -9.89
CA SER A 116 5.26 4.78 -10.59
C SER A 116 3.73 5.00 -10.67
N PRO A 117 3.00 4.25 -11.51
CA PRO A 117 1.53 4.26 -11.47
C PRO A 117 0.97 4.00 -10.06
N THR A 118 1.59 3.10 -9.31
CA THR A 118 1.24 2.80 -7.92
C THR A 118 1.44 4.01 -7.01
N SER A 119 2.58 4.71 -7.08
CA SER A 119 2.74 5.95 -6.28
C SER A 119 1.71 7.02 -6.63
N LYS A 120 1.30 7.13 -7.90
CA LYS A 120 0.28 8.12 -8.32
C LYS A 120 -1.09 7.78 -7.74
N ASN A 121 -1.48 6.50 -7.75
CA ASN A 121 -2.72 6.07 -7.11
C ASN A 121 -2.67 6.31 -5.60
N LEU A 122 -1.52 6.01 -4.98
CA LEU A 122 -1.30 6.19 -3.54
C LEU A 122 -1.00 7.64 -3.12
N SER A 123 -0.87 8.59 -4.06
CA SER A 123 -0.74 10.02 -3.76
C SER A 123 -2.07 10.75 -3.72
N ILE A 124 -3.15 10.11 -4.19
CA ILE A 124 -4.52 10.62 -4.13
C ILE A 124 -4.97 10.70 -2.66
N ALA A 125 -5.43 11.86 -2.22
CA ALA A 125 -5.74 12.13 -0.83
C ALA A 125 -6.81 11.18 -0.26
N GLU A 126 -7.84 10.86 -1.03
CA GLU A 126 -8.91 9.93 -0.65
C GLU A 126 -8.39 8.49 -0.49
N ILE A 127 -7.42 8.09 -1.32
CA ILE A 127 -6.78 6.76 -1.23
C ILE A 127 -5.84 6.69 -0.03
N GLN A 128 -5.06 7.75 0.21
CA GLN A 128 -4.24 7.87 1.42
C GLN A 128 -5.12 7.87 2.68
N ALA A 129 -6.25 8.58 2.64
CA ALA A 129 -7.22 8.55 3.72
C ALA A 129 -7.67 7.12 4.00
N GLY A 130 -7.75 6.22 3.01
CA GLY A 130 -7.98 4.79 3.23
C GLY A 130 -6.93 4.10 4.10
N LEU A 131 -5.64 4.48 4.04
CA LEU A 131 -4.58 3.96 4.91
C LEU A 131 -4.68 4.49 6.35
N TYR A 132 -5.32 5.65 6.51
CA TYR A 132 -5.61 6.31 7.78
C TYR A 132 -7.10 6.18 8.21
N HIS A 133 -7.95 5.47 7.45
CA HIS A 133 -9.43 5.55 7.32
C HIS A 133 -10.16 6.72 8.05
N LYS A 134 -10.45 7.80 7.32
CA LYS A 134 -11.36 8.88 7.75
C LYS A 134 -12.75 8.68 7.12
N TYR A 135 -13.81 8.64 7.92
CA TYR A 135 -15.18 8.94 7.47
C TYR A 135 -15.43 10.44 7.65
N GLU A 136 -15.06 11.25 6.66
CA GLU A 136 -15.30 12.69 6.68
C GLU A 136 -16.68 13.02 6.11
N ASN A 137 -17.74 12.79 6.90
CA ASN A 137 -19.06 13.35 6.58
C ASN A 137 -19.85 13.85 7.80
N LEU A 138 -19.24 14.03 8.98
CA LEU A 138 -20.03 14.44 10.16
C LEU A 138 -19.42 15.44 11.13
N LEU A 139 -18.19 15.95 10.96
CA LEU A 139 -17.59 16.82 12.00
C LEU A 139 -16.66 17.90 11.41
N GLN A 140 -17.22 18.89 10.73
CA GLN A 140 -16.55 20.16 10.42
C GLN A 140 -16.42 21.11 11.63
N SER A 141 -16.86 20.69 12.83
CA SER A 141 -16.99 21.56 14.00
C SER A 141 -16.03 21.28 15.16
N ILE A 142 -15.10 20.33 15.06
CA ILE A 142 -14.21 20.00 16.19
C ILE A 142 -12.78 20.48 15.94
N SER A 143 -12.29 21.23 16.93
CA SER A 143 -10.97 21.87 17.07
C SER A 143 -9.77 21.14 16.45
N PRO A 144 -8.77 21.87 15.92
CA PRO A 144 -7.52 21.30 15.38
C PRO A 144 -6.76 20.41 16.35
N ILE A 145 -6.99 20.52 17.66
CA ILE A 145 -6.35 19.67 18.68
C ILE A 145 -6.83 18.21 18.59
N PHE A 146 -8.02 17.96 18.04
CA PHE A 146 -8.53 16.60 17.81
C PHE A 146 -8.04 15.98 16.50
N SER A 147 -7.42 16.76 15.60
CA SER A 147 -6.86 16.30 14.32
C SER A 147 -5.81 15.20 14.51
N ASP A 148 -4.96 15.31 15.54
CA ASP A 148 -3.89 14.34 15.78
C ASP A 148 -4.39 13.03 16.40
N ILE A 149 -5.53 13.07 17.10
CA ILE A 149 -6.18 11.89 17.69
C ILE A 149 -7.00 11.13 16.61
N ILE A 150 -7.47 11.84 15.57
CA ILE A 150 -8.36 11.33 14.49
C ILE A 150 -7.56 10.95 13.21
N ARG A 151 -6.23 10.81 13.29
CA ARG A 151 -5.36 10.52 12.14
C ARG A 151 -5.15 9.01 11.86
N ARG A 152 -5.86 8.11 12.53
CA ARG A 152 -5.43 6.69 12.66
C ARG A 152 -6.56 5.73 12.37
N CYS A 153 -6.61 5.07 11.21
CA CYS A 153 -7.72 4.14 10.97
C CYS A 153 -7.67 3.13 9.79
N SER A 154 -6.57 2.66 9.21
CA SER A 154 -6.59 1.27 8.65
C SER A 154 -5.50 0.42 9.25
N TYR A 155 -4.26 0.89 9.15
CA TYR A 155 -3.14 0.27 9.85
C TYR A 155 -3.32 0.29 11.38
N ASP A 156 -3.73 1.43 11.93
CA ASP A 156 -3.80 1.65 13.39
C ASP A 156 -5.00 0.99 14.08
N VAL A 157 -6.05 0.62 13.33
CA VAL A 157 -7.32 0.13 13.88
C VAL A 157 -7.63 -1.30 13.42
N LEU A 158 -7.54 -1.57 12.12
CA LEU A 158 -7.73 -2.93 11.61
C LEU A 158 -6.50 -3.81 11.83
N GLY A 159 -5.29 -3.22 11.86
CA GLY A 159 -4.04 -3.94 12.11
C GLY A 159 -4.08 -4.77 13.40
N PRO A 160 -4.34 -4.15 14.58
CA PRO A 160 -4.50 -4.88 15.83
C PRO A 160 -5.58 -5.97 15.77
N ALA A 161 -6.74 -5.67 15.17
CA ALA A 161 -7.83 -6.63 15.02
C ALA A 161 -7.43 -7.85 14.17
N TYR A 162 -6.66 -7.65 13.10
CA TYR A 162 -6.13 -8.75 12.28
C TYR A 162 -5.07 -9.57 13.03
N GLN A 163 -4.26 -8.94 13.87
CA GLN A 163 -3.25 -9.64 14.66
C GLN A 163 -3.87 -10.58 15.70
N VAL A 164 -4.96 -10.17 16.36
CA VAL A 164 -5.66 -10.99 17.37
C VAL A 164 -6.71 -11.94 16.78
N LEU A 165 -6.98 -11.84 15.47
CA LEU A 165 -8.02 -12.64 14.80
C LEU A 165 -7.82 -14.15 14.93
N PRO A 166 -6.60 -14.72 14.74
CA PRO A 166 -6.40 -16.17 14.89
C PRO A 166 -6.76 -16.67 16.30
N ASP A 167 -6.27 -15.98 17.34
CA ASP A 167 -6.53 -16.33 18.74
C ASP A 167 -8.00 -16.16 19.11
N PHE A 168 -8.65 -15.11 18.58
CA PHE A 168 -10.08 -14.91 18.74
C PHE A 168 -10.88 -16.08 18.15
N LEU A 169 -10.63 -16.44 16.88
CA LEU A 169 -11.35 -17.54 16.22
C LEU A 169 -11.07 -18.89 16.88
N ALA A 170 -9.84 -19.13 17.34
CA ALA A 170 -9.52 -20.31 18.13
C ALA A 170 -10.34 -20.35 19.43
N SER A 171 -10.48 -19.21 20.13
CA SER A 171 -11.26 -19.13 21.38
C SER A 171 -12.76 -19.37 21.19
N THR A 172 -13.31 -19.10 20.00
CA THR A 172 -14.71 -19.42 19.66
C THR A 172 -14.87 -20.81 19.06
N LYS A 173 -13.81 -21.63 18.99
CA LYS A 173 -13.77 -22.91 18.27
C LYS A 173 -14.28 -22.76 16.83
N TYR A 174 -13.90 -21.66 16.19
CA TYR A 174 -14.28 -21.31 14.82
C TYR A 174 -15.79 -21.24 14.59
N GLN A 175 -16.58 -20.94 15.63
CA GLN A 175 -18.02 -20.69 15.49
C GLN A 175 -18.29 -19.28 15.00
N THR A 176 -19.37 -19.11 14.24
CA THR A 176 -19.78 -17.81 13.68
C THR A 176 -20.12 -16.84 14.82
N PRO A 177 -19.47 -15.67 14.91
CA PRO A 177 -19.86 -14.63 15.86
C PRO A 177 -21.27 -14.10 15.51
N THR A 178 -22.18 -14.08 16.49
CA THR A 178 -23.54 -13.56 16.32
C THR A 178 -23.73 -12.17 16.93
N GLU A 179 -22.74 -11.67 17.67
CA GLU A 179 -22.80 -10.42 18.42
C GLU A 179 -21.70 -9.47 17.97
N THR A 180 -22.06 -8.24 17.62
CA THR A 180 -21.13 -7.22 17.08
C THR A 180 -20.07 -6.74 18.09
N HIS A 181 -20.34 -6.91 19.39
CA HIS A 181 -19.44 -6.53 20.48
C HIS A 181 -18.58 -7.70 20.99
N LYS A 182 -18.66 -8.87 20.33
CA LYS A 182 -17.85 -10.06 20.62
C LYS A 182 -17.11 -10.50 19.36
N ALA A 183 -16.24 -9.63 18.84
CA ALA A 183 -15.39 -9.87 17.68
C ALA A 183 -13.92 -9.67 18.03
N ALA A 184 -13.02 -10.05 17.10
CA ALA A 184 -11.58 -9.81 17.22
C ALA A 184 -11.26 -8.34 17.49
N PHE A 185 -12.08 -7.42 16.95
CA PHE A 185 -11.94 -5.99 17.18
C PHE A 185 -11.96 -5.59 18.66
N GLN A 186 -12.81 -6.20 19.49
CA GLN A 186 -12.87 -5.87 20.92
C GLN A 186 -11.74 -6.51 21.75
N LYS A 187 -10.95 -7.41 21.16
CA LYS A 187 -9.76 -8.00 21.80
C LYS A 187 -8.46 -7.30 21.43
N ALA A 188 -8.52 -6.33 20.51
CA ALA A 188 -7.39 -5.69 19.87
C ALA A 188 -6.86 -4.49 20.66
#